data_AF-A0A6L7S2E3-F1
#
_entry.id   AF-A0A6L7S2E3-F1
#
_cell.length_a   1.000
_cell.length_b   1.000
_cell.length_c   1.000
_cell.angle_alpha   90.00
_cell.angle_beta   90.00
_cell.angle_gamma   90.00
#
_symmetry.space_group_name_H-M   'P 1'
#
loop_
_entity.id
_entity.type
_entity.pdbx_description
1 polymer ?
#
loop_
_entity_poly.entity_id
_entity_poly.type
_entity_poly.pdbx_seq_one_letter_code
_entity_poly.pdbx_strand_id
1 'polypeptide(L)' 'VADGVFRPGIDPVQLNITIAAIGYYYLTNRFTGTILFERDFMEDKALEDRLAFNIDTVLQLVLA' A
#
# COMPACT_ATOMS: atom_id res chain seq x y z
N VAL A 1 -11.59 16.68 -1.69
CA VAL A 1 -11.10 17.80 -2.54
C VAL A 1 -11.78 19.11 -2.15
N ALA A 2 -13.12 19.15 -2.06
CA ALA A 2 -13.86 20.36 -1.65
C ALA A 2 -13.39 20.97 -0.32
N ASP A 3 -13.07 20.14 0.67
CA ASP A 3 -12.56 20.60 1.98
C ASP A 3 -11.06 20.91 2.00
N GLY A 4 -10.37 20.87 0.85
CA GLY A 4 -8.93 21.12 0.76
C GLY A 4 -8.02 20.02 1.31
N VAL A 5 -8.57 18.95 1.91
CA VAL A 5 -7.78 17.85 2.52
C VAL A 5 -7.07 16.97 1.49
N PHE A 6 -7.67 16.82 0.30
CA PHE A 6 -7.16 15.92 -0.74
C PHE A 6 -6.63 16.72 -1.93
N ARG A 7 -5.44 16.34 -2.41
CA ARG A 7 -4.79 16.89 -3.59
C ARG A 7 -5.71 16.79 -4.82
N PRO A 8 -5.82 17.86 -5.64
CA PRO A 8 -6.61 17.82 -6.86
C PRO A 8 -5.98 16.88 -7.92
N GLY A 9 -6.79 16.47 -8.89
CA GLY A 9 -6.33 15.67 -10.04
C GLY A 9 -6.15 14.17 -9.77
N ILE A 10 -6.57 13.67 -8.61
CA ILE A 10 -6.57 12.24 -8.30
C ILE A 10 -7.88 11.61 -8.78
N ASP A 11 -7.78 10.62 -9.67
CA ASP A 11 -8.91 9.77 -10.03
C ASP A 11 -9.14 8.73 -8.90
N PRO A 12 -10.32 8.72 -8.26
CA PRO A 12 -10.62 7.79 -7.17
C PRO A 12 -10.60 6.31 -7.59
N VAL A 13 -10.89 6.01 -8.86
CA VAL A 13 -10.82 4.65 -9.40
C VAL A 13 -9.37 4.19 -9.47
N GLN A 14 -8.47 5.04 -10.00
CA GLN A 14 -7.03 4.75 -10.06
C GLN A 14 -6.44 4.60 -8.65
N LEU A 15 -6.87 5.43 -7.70
CA LEU A 15 -6.46 5.32 -6.30
C LEU A 15 -6.88 3.97 -5.70
N ASN A 16 -8.13 3.55 -5.92
CA ASN A 16 -8.62 2.27 -5.41
C ASN A 16 -7.86 1.08 -6.00
N ILE A 17 -7.63 1.09 -7.32
CA ILE A 17 -6.83 0.07 -8.01
C ILE A 17 -5.41 0.02 -7.42
N THR A 18 -4.80 1.18 -7.16
CA THR A 18 -3.46 1.26 -6.57
C THR A 18 -3.42 0.63 -5.17
N ILE A 19 -4.39 0.93 -4.30
CA ILE A 19 -4.50 0.36 -2.96
C ILE A 19 -4.63 -1.17 -3.03
N ALA A 20 -5.46 -1.69 -3.95
CA ALA A 20 -5.60 -3.12 -4.16
C ALA A 20 -4.29 -3.75 -4.70
N ALA A 21 -3.65 -3.11 -5.67
CA ALA A 21 -2.45 -3.62 -6.34
C ALA A 21 -1.27 -3.78 -5.37
N ILE A 22 -1.04 -2.82 -4.47
CA ILE A 22 0.08 -2.90 -3.52
C ILE A 22 -0.11 -4.01 -2.48
N GLY A 23 -1.36 -4.32 -2.12
CA GLY A 23 -1.70 -5.46 -1.27
C GLY A 23 -1.60 -6.79 -2.02
N TYR A 24 -2.14 -6.83 -3.24
CA TYR A 24 -2.08 -7.99 -4.12
C TYR A 24 -0.64 -8.44 -4.35
N TYR A 25 0.25 -7.54 -4.79
CA TYR A 25 1.67 -7.84 -4.99
C TYR A 25 2.30 -8.49 -3.76
N TYR A 26 2.10 -7.92 -2.58
CA TYR A 26 2.71 -8.42 -1.35
C TYR A 26 2.25 -9.85 -1.03
N LEU A 27 0.94 -10.11 -1.14
CA LEU A 27 0.36 -11.41 -0.79
C LEU A 27 0.59 -12.48 -1.84
N THR A 28 0.50 -12.14 -3.13
CA THR A 28 0.70 -13.11 -4.22
C THR A 28 2.15 -13.49 -4.39
N ASN A 29 3.06 -12.57 -4.09
CA ASN A 29 4.49 -12.80 -4.21
C ASN A 29 5.14 -13.19 -2.89
N ARG A 30 4.38 -13.48 -1.81
CA ARG A 30 4.95 -13.81 -0.50
C ARG A 30 6.02 -14.90 -0.55
N PHE A 31 5.82 -15.98 -1.32
CA PHE A 31 6.79 -17.08 -1.37
C PHE A 31 8.09 -16.69 -2.10
N THR A 32 7.98 -16.02 -3.24
CA THR A 32 9.16 -15.58 -4.01
C THR A 32 9.86 -14.41 -3.32
N GLY A 33 9.09 -13.50 -2.73
CA GLY A 33 9.57 -12.38 -1.91
C GLY A 33 10.30 -12.85 -0.66
N THR A 34 9.83 -13.91 0.00
CA THR A 34 10.53 -14.48 1.16
C THR A 34 11.93 -14.98 0.80
N ILE A 35 12.07 -15.62 -0.36
CA ILE A 35 13.39 -16.06 -0.84
C ILE A 35 14.26 -14.86 -1.21
N LEU A 36 13.70 -13.88 -1.93
CA LEU A 36 14.47 -12.74 -2.46
C LEU A 36 14.92 -11.75 -1.38
N PHE A 37 14.08 -11.51 -0.37
CA PHE A 37 14.30 -10.49 0.65
C PHE A 37 14.64 -11.09 2.03
N GLU A 38 14.79 -12.41 2.10
CA GLU A 38 15.10 -13.15 3.34
C GLU A 38 14.16 -12.77 4.51
N ARG A 39 12.87 -12.59 4.20
CA ARG A 39 11.85 -12.13 5.16
C ARG A 39 10.57 -12.95 5.03
N ASP A 40 10.00 -13.42 6.13
CA ASP A 40 8.65 -13.99 6.08
C ASP A 40 7.63 -12.85 5.93
N PHE A 41 6.88 -12.88 4.83
CA PHE A 41 5.87 -11.86 4.53
C PHE A 41 4.56 -12.12 5.30
N MET A 42 4.39 -13.30 5.89
CA MET A 42 3.20 -13.68 6.65
C MET A 42 3.40 -13.62 8.16
N GLU A 43 4.60 -13.25 8.63
CA GLU A 43 4.82 -12.95 10.04
C GLU A 43 3.95 -11.75 10.45
N ASP A 44 3.29 -11.84 11.61
CA ASP A 44 2.37 -10.80 12.10
C ASP A 44 3.01 -9.41 12.07
N LYS A 45 4.24 -9.30 12.55
CA LYS A 45 5.00 -8.04 12.54
C LYS A 45 5.27 -7.51 11.14
N ALA A 46 5.49 -8.39 10.16
CA ALA A 46 5.71 -7.99 8.77
C ALA A 46 4.44 -7.46 8.10
N LEU A 47 3.29 -8.07 8.41
CA LEU A 47 1.98 -7.60 7.96
C LEU A 47 1.62 -6.25 8.58
N GLU A 48 1.88 -6.07 9.88
CA GLU A 48 1.70 -4.79 10.57
C GLU A 48 2.56 -3.68 9.96
N ASP A 49 3.85 -3.95 9.76
CA ASP A 49 4.77 -2.99 9.13
C ASP A 49 4.32 -2.65 7.71
N ARG A 50 3.88 -3.66 6.95
CA ARG A 50 3.40 -3.46 5.59
C ARG A 50 2.14 -2.61 5.54
N LEU A 51 1.20 -2.84 6.44
CA LEU A 51 -0.03 -2.06 6.56
C LEU A 51 0.28 -0.60 6.93
N ALA A 52 1.12 -0.39 7.96
CA ALA A 52 1.52 0.95 8.38
C ALA A 52 2.19 1.72 7.23
N PHE A 53 3.11 1.08 6.52
CA PHE A 53 3.78 1.66 5.36
C PHE A 53 2.81 1.99 4.22
N ASN A 54 1.85 1.11 3.94
CA ASN A 54 0.83 1.34 2.90
C ASN A 54 -0.07 2.54 3.24
N ILE A 55 -0.49 2.66 4.51
CA ILE A 55 -1.31 3.78 4.97
C ILE A 55 -0.55 5.08 4.79
N ASP A 56 0.69 5.16 5.29
CA ASP A 56 1.52 6.36 5.17
C ASP A 56 1.76 6.72 3.69
N THR A 57 2.10 5.74 2.85
CA THR A 57 2.30 5.94 1.41
C THR A 57 1.06 6.50 0.71
N VAL A 58 -0.12 5.91 0.99
CA VAL A 58 -1.38 6.34 0.37
C VAL A 58 -1.77 7.72 0.88
N LEU A 59 -1.61 8.00 2.18
CA LEU A 59 -1.88 9.33 2.74
C LEU A 59 -0.97 10.39 2.10
N GLN A 60 0.33 10.17 2.03
CA GLN A 60 1.25 11.10 1.37
C GLN A 60 0.93 11.31 -0.11
N LEU A 61 0.41 10.29 -0.80
CA LEU A 61 -0.03 10.43 -2.18
C LEU A 61 -1.26 11.34 -2.32
N VAL A 62 -2.20 11.30 -1.38
CA VAL A 62 -3.52 11.93 -1.53
C VAL A 62 -3.68 13.24 -0.77
N LEU A 63 -2.86 13.53 0.24
CA LEU A 63 -2.92 14.77 1.01
C LEU A 63 -2.49 15.97 0.16
N ALA A 64 -3.17 17.10 0.35
CA ALA A 64 -2.93 18.36 -0.35
C ALA A 64 -1.75 19.16 0.23
#